data_AF-F9T1S0-F1
#
_entry.id   AF-F9T1S0-F1
#
_cell.length_a   1.000
_cell.length_b   1.000
_cell.length_c   1.000
_cell.angle_alpha   90.00
_cell.angle_beta   90.00
_cell.angle_gamma   90.00
#
_symmetry.space_group_name_H-M   'P 1'
#
loop_
_entity.id
_entity.type
_entity.pdbx_description
1 polymer ?
#
loop_
_entity_poly.entity_id
_entity_poly.type
_entity_poly.pdbx_seq_one_letter_code
_entity_poly.pdbx_strand_id
1 'polypeptide(L)'
;MQLVCKFIPSSKLSSNELSYVLTPDECIGQLSRLRHSDDILRNLPKEFAQKIALSAKKSPSGLLAAIRAELGKGYWVGLSTFSRKAPLTDSQLQSFPRLKAVIDSVSSSTENKVYKAAYKQVTDDVALVRNYTHVPSEPSPDHKIVVEFAGQWSSNAACLMLGKTEAQKEKVTVGKADAENKHRSLATFKDLETEGKTLYIKIPCVDQPQPILLKLAEDLQPVDKETQMDEWGNVLVPVRPLAYLDGRKDKAKASDLSGGFLYVFWKGKLWREMAITEKGYYQDVDVEYYRTLEQEEKKKDTPQVIQRSANGFAMAHFWAPYKISGEAQQGENGLKIIFSPKQKRFAQIEALESDAALLEKSSTPLDELSSYSDEQSFSAQEFTSDVDNASIHKVTEDDMPWLSDQQAIVRSYDQSNTVIAYVDGKNSGLLFRVDVGTSGITALNSLYVIDHNSDYKDVFDLEFYEGEDHDWQQALLSGLPSDGVFTMSLVHDQDPDSRHILFDRVAYNDLFAEPENATEPPPKAQLNDKPKGMTTEEKQRFESLMLDWSL
;
A
#
# COMPACT_ATOMS: atom_id res chain seq x y z
N MET A 1 20.07 41.06 31.64
CA MET A 1 20.47 41.62 30.32
C MET A 1 20.20 40.55 29.28
N GLN A 2 19.31 40.82 28.33
CA GLN A 2 19.01 39.87 27.25
C GLN A 2 20.09 40.01 26.18
N LEU A 3 20.72 38.90 25.79
CA LEU A 3 21.70 38.91 24.72
C LEU A 3 20.97 39.15 23.38
N VAL A 4 21.51 40.05 22.57
CA VAL A 4 20.89 40.54 21.33
C VAL A 4 21.52 39.86 20.10
N CYS A 5 22.21 38.73 20.31
CA CYS A 5 22.84 37.96 19.24
C CYS A 5 22.62 36.45 19.38
N LYS A 6 22.44 35.78 18.24
CA LYS A 6 22.36 34.31 18.08
C LYS A 6 23.54 33.84 17.23
N PHE A 7 23.99 32.60 17.42
CA PHE A 7 25.08 32.01 16.63
C PHE A 7 24.55 30.86 15.78
N ILE A 8 24.87 30.87 14.49
CA ILE A 8 24.52 29.80 13.55
C ILE A 8 25.77 29.28 12.83
N PRO A 9 25.77 28.02 12.35
CA PRO A 9 26.80 27.54 11.44
C PRO A 9 26.80 28.34 10.14
N SER A 10 27.97 28.63 9.57
CA SER A 10 28.08 29.39 8.32
C SER A 10 27.40 28.71 7.13
N SER A 11 27.29 27.38 7.13
CA SER A 11 26.55 26.60 6.12
C SER A 11 25.04 26.84 6.13
N LYS A 12 24.49 27.38 7.22
CA LYS A 12 23.06 27.70 7.35
C LYS A 12 22.74 29.17 7.10
N LEU A 13 23.74 29.99 6.80
CA LEU A 13 23.54 31.42 6.53
C LEU A 13 22.83 31.60 5.19
N SER A 14 21.67 32.26 5.22
CA SER A 14 20.88 32.58 4.02
C SER A 14 21.04 34.03 3.58
N SER A 15 20.69 34.33 2.32
CA SER A 15 20.75 35.70 1.77
C SER A 15 19.90 36.70 2.58
N ASN A 16 18.73 36.26 3.08
CA ASN A 16 17.83 37.07 3.90
C ASN A 16 18.42 37.43 5.28
N GLU A 17 19.45 36.71 5.74
CA GLU A 17 20.08 36.93 7.04
C GLU A 17 21.33 37.82 6.95
N LEU A 18 21.79 38.18 5.74
CA LEU A 18 22.99 39.00 5.53
C LEU A 18 22.90 40.37 6.22
N SER A 19 21.71 40.98 6.26
CA SER A 19 21.49 42.26 6.93
C SER A 19 21.58 42.19 8.46
N TYR A 20 21.62 40.99 9.05
CA TYR A 20 21.70 40.75 10.49
C TYR A 20 23.10 40.31 10.95
N VAL A 21 24.06 40.08 10.03
CA VAL A 21 25.39 39.55 10.34
C VAL A 21 26.19 40.49 11.23
N LEU A 22 26.80 39.94 12.28
CA LEU A 22 27.72 40.61 13.19
C LEU A 22 29.18 40.23 12.89
N THR A 23 30.09 41.20 12.95
CA THR A 23 31.52 40.90 12.97
C THR A 23 31.88 40.19 14.27
N PRO A 24 32.97 39.41 14.32
CA PRO A 24 33.44 38.77 15.55
C PRO A 24 33.61 39.78 16.70
N ASP A 25 34.05 41.00 16.40
CA ASP A 25 34.29 42.04 17.40
C ASP A 25 33.01 42.60 17.99
N GLU A 26 31.97 42.77 17.16
CA GLU A 26 30.65 43.15 17.66
C GLU A 26 30.02 42.02 18.47
N CYS A 27 30.23 40.75 18.10
CA CYS A 27 29.81 39.61 18.91
C CYS A 27 30.47 39.62 20.29
N ILE A 28 31.79 39.86 20.35
CA ILE A 28 32.51 40.00 21.62
C ILE A 28 32.04 41.23 22.40
N GLY A 29 31.76 42.35 21.75
CA GLY A 29 31.22 43.55 22.40
C GLY A 29 29.84 43.34 23.04
N GLN A 30 29.04 42.40 22.54
CA GLN A 30 27.78 42.01 23.17
C GLN A 30 28.00 41.02 24.32
N LEU A 31 28.86 40.02 24.11
CA LEU A 31 29.15 38.99 25.12
C LEU A 31 29.95 39.54 26.32
N SER A 32 30.76 40.59 26.13
CA SER A 32 31.53 41.25 27.20
C SER A 32 30.65 41.93 28.25
N ARG A 33 29.35 42.14 27.95
CA ARG A 33 28.37 42.66 28.91
C ARG A 33 27.98 41.63 29.97
N LEU A 34 28.28 40.35 29.74
CA LEU A 34 28.06 39.26 30.68
C LEU A 34 29.28 39.15 31.61
N ARG A 35 29.03 39.14 32.93
CA ARG A 35 30.09 39.23 33.95
C ARG A 35 30.77 37.89 34.25
N HIS A 36 30.09 36.78 34.03
CA HIS A 36 30.57 35.44 34.39
C HIS A 36 30.71 34.54 33.16
N SER A 37 31.72 33.66 33.17
CA SER A 37 31.97 32.70 32.09
C SER A 37 30.77 31.79 31.83
N ASP A 38 30.05 31.38 32.88
CA ASP A 38 28.88 30.49 32.77
C ASP A 38 27.72 31.15 32.02
N ASP A 39 27.52 32.46 32.21
CA ASP A 39 26.50 33.21 31.49
C ASP A 39 26.84 33.32 30.00
N ILE A 40 28.11 33.50 29.66
CA ILE A 40 28.58 33.50 28.27
C ILE A 40 28.35 32.14 27.63
N LEU A 41 28.72 31.04 28.32
CA LEU A 41 28.56 29.67 27.81
C LEU A 41 27.09 29.28 27.62
N ARG A 42 26.18 29.73 28.48
CA ARG A 42 24.73 29.48 28.34
C ARG A 42 24.13 30.08 27.07
N ASN A 43 24.74 31.14 26.54
CA ASN A 43 24.27 31.81 25.33
C ASN A 43 24.92 31.29 24.03
N LEU A 44 25.83 30.31 24.14
CA LEU A 44 26.45 29.67 22.98
C LEU A 44 25.75 28.34 22.67
N PRO A 45 25.59 27.99 21.38
CA PRO A 45 25.22 26.64 20.98
C PRO A 45 26.19 25.60 21.60
N LYS A 46 25.66 24.47 22.06
CA LYS A 46 26.46 23.41 22.71
C LYS A 46 27.64 22.95 21.83
N GLU A 47 27.40 22.78 20.53
CA GLU A 47 28.42 22.41 19.54
C GLU A 47 29.53 23.46 19.43
N PHE A 48 29.17 24.74 19.49
CA PHE A 48 30.14 25.84 19.45
C PHE A 48 30.96 25.87 20.75
N ALA A 49 30.30 25.76 21.91
CA ALA A 49 30.96 25.77 23.21
C ALA A 49 31.93 24.58 23.42
N GLN A 50 31.68 23.44 22.77
CA GLN A 50 32.57 22.27 22.83
C GLN A 50 33.89 22.48 22.10
N LYS A 51 33.95 23.34 21.08
CA LYS A 51 35.18 23.64 20.33
C LYS A 51 36.15 24.54 21.09
N ILE A 52 35.68 25.20 22.15
CA ILE A 52 36.49 26.05 23.01
C ILE A 52 37.24 25.20 24.04
N ALA A 53 38.57 25.37 24.11
CA ALA A 53 39.43 24.68 25.06
C ALA A 53 38.99 24.89 26.52
N LEU A 54 39.08 23.83 27.33
CA LEU A 54 38.70 23.84 28.75
C LEU A 54 39.47 24.88 29.58
N SER A 55 40.72 25.16 29.22
CA SER A 55 41.55 26.19 29.88
C SER A 55 41.01 27.60 29.67
N ALA A 56 40.45 27.90 28.50
CA ALA A 56 39.92 29.23 28.15
C ALA A 56 38.58 29.53 28.85
N LYS A 57 37.85 28.52 29.30
CA LYS A 57 36.55 28.69 30.01
C LYS A 57 36.70 29.23 31.43
N LYS A 58 37.92 29.17 32.00
CA LYS A 58 38.21 29.53 33.40
C LYS A 58 38.17 31.04 33.69
N SER A 59 38.30 31.89 32.67
CA SER A 59 38.20 33.35 32.84
C SER A 59 37.32 33.96 31.75
N PRO A 60 36.49 34.99 32.05
CA PRO A 60 35.66 35.64 31.04
C PRO A 60 36.48 36.24 29.90
N SER A 61 37.63 36.85 30.20
CA SER A 61 38.53 37.43 29.19
C SER A 61 39.16 36.37 28.29
N GLY A 62 39.60 35.23 28.85
CA GLY A 62 40.12 34.11 28.09
C GLY A 62 39.05 33.46 27.21
N LEU A 63 37.82 33.37 27.72
CA LEU A 63 36.68 32.82 27.00
C LEU A 63 36.30 33.70 25.80
N LEU A 64 36.22 35.02 25.98
CA LEU A 64 35.94 35.96 24.89
C LEU A 64 37.04 35.96 23.82
N ALA A 65 38.31 35.86 24.21
CA ALA A 65 39.42 35.73 23.27
C ALA A 65 39.31 34.42 22.44
N ALA A 66 38.95 33.30 23.09
CA ALA A 66 38.76 32.03 22.40
C ALA A 66 37.53 32.04 21.46
N ILE A 67 36.42 32.67 21.88
CA ILE A 67 35.23 32.85 21.02
C ILE A 67 35.59 33.70 19.79
N ARG A 68 36.35 34.80 19.97
CA ARG A 68 36.82 35.64 18.85
C ARG A 68 37.65 34.83 17.86
N ALA A 69 38.56 34.00 18.37
CA ALA A 69 39.41 33.15 17.53
C ALA A 69 38.61 32.12 16.74
N GLU A 70 37.62 31.46 17.36
CA GLU A 70 36.76 30.51 16.67
C GLU A 70 35.83 31.16 15.63
N LEU A 71 35.25 32.34 15.93
CA LEU A 71 34.48 33.11 14.94
C LEU A 71 35.37 33.54 13.77
N GLY A 72 36.64 33.85 14.03
CA GLY A 72 37.65 34.16 13.00
C GLY A 72 37.92 33.00 12.03
N LYS A 73 37.65 31.74 12.43
CA LYS A 73 37.78 30.57 11.54
C LYS A 73 36.66 30.49 10.49
N GLY A 74 35.53 31.19 10.71
CA GLY A 74 34.42 31.29 9.75
C GLY A 74 33.45 30.09 9.73
N TYR A 75 33.53 29.18 10.70
CA TYR A 75 32.57 28.08 10.84
C TYR A 75 31.25 28.51 11.49
N TRP A 76 31.29 29.58 12.28
CA TRP A 76 30.15 30.14 12.99
C TRP A 76 30.01 31.61 12.67
N VAL A 77 28.77 32.07 12.54
CA VAL A 77 28.40 33.45 12.27
C VAL A 77 27.46 33.94 13.36
N GLY A 78 27.75 35.12 13.90
CA GLY A 78 26.85 35.79 14.83
C GLY A 78 25.82 36.61 14.07
N LEU A 79 24.55 36.50 14.47
CA LEU A 79 23.44 37.28 13.91
C LEU A 79 22.83 38.13 15.02
N SER A 80 22.58 39.39 14.74
CA SER A 80 21.84 40.33 15.57
C SER A 80 20.35 40.03 15.53
N THR A 81 19.59 40.37 16.58
CA THR A 81 18.12 40.39 16.52
C THR A 81 17.59 41.56 15.69
N PHE A 82 18.40 42.58 15.45
CA PHE A 82 18.03 43.77 14.67
C PHE A 82 18.82 43.83 13.37
N SER A 83 18.13 44.16 12.27
CA SER A 83 18.78 44.40 10.97
C SER A 83 19.67 45.63 11.05
N ARG A 84 20.83 45.56 10.41
CA ARG A 84 21.67 46.74 10.20
C ARG A 84 20.99 47.72 9.26
N LYS A 85 21.25 49.01 9.49
CA LYS A 85 20.83 50.10 8.61
C LYS A 85 21.70 50.24 7.35
N ALA A 86 22.93 49.73 7.41
CA ALA A 86 23.88 49.71 6.30
C ALA A 86 24.60 48.35 6.26
N PRO A 87 24.90 47.81 5.06
CA PRO A 87 25.66 46.58 4.91
C PRO A 87 27.09 46.74 5.44
N LEU A 88 27.73 45.62 5.79
CA LEU A 88 29.12 45.59 6.23
C LEU A 88 30.04 46.06 5.11
N THR A 89 30.97 46.97 5.42
CA THR A 89 31.93 47.49 4.43
C THR A 89 33.14 46.57 4.32
N ASP A 90 33.81 46.60 3.16
CA ASP A 90 35.06 45.86 2.93
C ASP A 90 36.16 46.16 3.96
N SER A 91 36.21 47.40 4.45
CA SER A 91 37.13 47.81 5.51
C SER A 91 36.84 47.15 6.86
N GLN A 92 35.56 46.91 7.20
CA GLN A 92 35.16 46.20 8.42
C GLN A 92 35.43 44.69 8.33
N LEU A 93 35.38 44.14 7.12
CA LEU A 93 35.61 42.72 6.84
C LEU A 93 37.08 42.38 6.60
N GLN A 94 37.96 43.37 6.42
CA GLN A 94 39.39 43.18 6.16
C GLN A 94 40.08 42.34 7.25
N SER A 95 39.68 42.51 8.51
CA SER A 95 40.23 41.75 9.64
C SER A 95 39.67 40.32 9.77
N PHE A 96 38.66 39.96 8.96
CA PHE A 96 37.95 38.68 9.03
C PHE A 96 37.75 38.06 7.63
N PRO A 97 38.83 37.63 6.96
CA PRO A 97 38.79 37.19 5.56
C PRO A 97 37.88 35.96 5.34
N ARG A 98 37.75 35.08 6.34
CA ARG A 98 36.84 33.92 6.29
C ARG A 98 35.38 34.33 6.35
N LEU A 99 35.03 35.31 7.19
CA LEU A 99 33.67 35.85 7.25
C LEU A 99 33.32 36.59 5.95
N LYS A 100 34.28 37.35 5.40
CA LYS A 100 34.15 37.98 4.09
C LYS A 100 33.81 36.95 2.99
N ALA A 101 34.59 35.88 2.90
CA ALA A 101 34.36 34.82 1.91
C ALA A 101 32.97 34.17 2.04
N VAL A 102 32.48 33.96 3.27
CA VAL A 102 31.13 33.42 3.51
C VAL A 102 30.05 34.40 3.05
N ILE A 103 30.18 35.69 3.39
CA ILE A 103 29.24 36.74 2.95
C ILE A 103 29.24 36.87 1.42
N ASP A 104 30.41 36.86 0.79
CA ASP A 104 30.57 36.94 -0.66
C ASP A 104 29.97 35.70 -1.36
N SER A 105 30.13 34.49 -0.80
CA SER A 105 29.52 33.27 -1.34
C SER A 105 28.00 33.25 -1.25
N VAL A 106 27.43 33.79 -0.16
CA VAL A 106 25.98 33.87 0.04
C VAL A 106 25.38 35.02 -0.79
N SER A 107 26.14 36.09 -1.02
CA SER A 107 25.72 37.22 -1.88
C SER A 107 25.85 36.91 -3.38
N SER A 108 26.80 36.04 -3.77
CA SER A 108 26.97 35.60 -5.17
C SER A 108 26.07 34.44 -5.58
N SER A 109 25.50 33.70 -4.62
CA SER A 109 24.49 32.65 -4.88
C SER A 109 23.09 33.20 -5.14
N THR A 110 22.86 34.51 -4.95
CA THR A 110 21.65 35.21 -5.43
C THR A 110 21.63 35.46 -6.94
N GLU A 111 22.77 35.31 -7.63
CA GLU A 111 22.79 35.20 -9.09
C GLU A 111 22.78 33.71 -9.44
N ASN A 112 21.74 33.24 -10.14
CA ASN A 112 21.67 31.92 -10.75
C ASN A 112 22.84 31.70 -11.72
N LYS A 113 24.04 31.38 -11.20
CA LYS A 113 25.17 30.93 -12.00
C LYS A 113 25.05 29.42 -12.19
N VAL A 114 24.39 29.07 -13.28
CA VAL A 114 24.48 27.75 -13.88
C VAL A 114 25.95 27.47 -14.19
N TYR A 115 26.58 26.55 -13.45
CA TYR A 115 27.92 26.08 -13.76
C TYR A 115 27.85 25.21 -15.02
N LYS A 116 28.20 25.78 -16.19
CA LYS A 116 28.50 24.97 -17.38
C LYS A 116 29.79 24.20 -17.12
N ALA A 117 29.74 22.88 -17.23
CA ALA A 117 30.91 22.01 -17.18
C ALA A 117 31.96 22.49 -18.21
N ALA A 118 33.23 22.49 -17.81
CA ALA A 118 34.37 22.98 -18.58
C ALA A 118 34.69 22.07 -19.78
N TYR A 119 33.80 21.99 -20.76
CA TYR A 119 34.10 21.44 -22.07
C TYR A 119 35.00 22.42 -22.83
N LYS A 120 35.97 21.89 -23.57
CA LYS A 120 36.66 22.66 -24.63
C LYS A 120 35.59 23.24 -25.54
N GLN A 121 35.62 24.55 -25.77
CA GLN A 121 34.74 25.20 -26.73
C GLN A 121 35.01 24.60 -28.11
N VAL A 122 34.08 23.78 -28.59
CA VAL A 122 34.03 23.37 -30.00
C VAL A 122 33.72 24.65 -30.77
N THR A 123 34.66 25.11 -31.59
CA THR A 123 34.37 26.15 -32.56
C THR A 123 33.51 25.51 -33.63
N ASP A 124 32.28 25.99 -33.73
CA ASP A 124 31.37 25.58 -34.79
C ASP A 124 31.84 26.27 -36.08
N ASP A 125 32.57 25.53 -36.90
CA ASP A 125 33.08 26.02 -38.19
C ASP A 125 31.94 26.08 -39.25
N VAL A 126 30.69 25.84 -38.82
CA VAL A 126 29.51 25.94 -39.67
C VAL A 126 28.91 27.35 -39.55
N ALA A 127 28.94 28.09 -40.65
CA ALA A 127 28.26 29.38 -40.73
C ALA A 127 26.76 29.19 -40.48
N LEU A 128 26.26 29.65 -39.32
CA LEU A 128 24.84 29.67 -39.02
C LEU A 128 24.14 30.52 -40.09
N VAL A 129 23.24 29.88 -40.83
CA VAL A 129 22.43 30.51 -41.88
C VAL A 129 21.66 31.68 -41.24
N ARG A 130 21.86 32.90 -41.75
CA ARG A 130 21.30 34.15 -41.21
C ARG A 130 19.77 34.21 -41.20
N ASN A 131 19.10 33.24 -41.81
CA ASN A 131 17.66 33.11 -41.85
C ASN A 131 17.27 31.78 -41.22
N TYR A 132 16.66 31.83 -40.03
CA TYR A 132 15.91 30.70 -39.50
C TYR A 132 14.70 30.53 -40.40
N THR A 133 14.71 29.51 -41.26
CA THR A 133 13.46 28.99 -41.82
C THR A 133 12.73 28.35 -40.65
N HIS A 134 11.78 29.07 -40.04
CA HIS A 134 10.87 28.50 -39.06
C HIS A 134 10.12 27.38 -39.78
N VAL A 135 10.56 26.13 -39.58
CA VAL A 135 9.75 24.96 -39.91
C VAL A 135 8.65 24.98 -38.87
N PRO A 136 7.39 25.27 -39.24
CA PRO A 136 6.30 25.15 -38.29
C PRO A 136 6.33 23.70 -37.79
N SER A 137 6.59 23.50 -36.50
CA SER A 137 6.23 22.24 -35.88
C SER A 137 4.72 22.09 -36.09
N GLU A 138 4.29 20.95 -36.61
CA GLU A 138 2.86 20.64 -36.63
C GLU A 138 2.31 20.91 -35.23
N PRO A 139 1.21 21.69 -35.11
CA PRO A 139 0.67 22.04 -33.81
C PRO A 139 0.41 20.75 -33.03
N SER A 140 0.94 20.67 -31.81
CA SER A 140 0.65 19.55 -30.92
C SER A 140 -0.87 19.42 -30.78
N PRO A 141 -1.42 18.21 -30.82
CA PRO A 141 -2.86 18.03 -30.71
C PRO A 141 -3.39 18.68 -29.43
N ASP A 142 -4.49 19.42 -29.52
CA ASP A 142 -5.00 20.23 -28.42
C ASP A 142 -6.09 19.50 -27.60
N HIS A 143 -6.01 18.18 -27.48
CA HIS A 143 -6.98 17.38 -26.71
C HIS A 143 -6.35 16.66 -25.52
N LYS A 144 -7.21 16.29 -24.57
CA LYS A 144 -6.85 15.56 -23.36
C LYS A 144 -7.86 14.48 -23.01
N ILE A 145 -7.39 13.48 -22.27
CA ILE A 145 -8.23 12.56 -21.51
C ILE A 145 -7.88 12.77 -20.04
N VAL A 146 -8.89 12.87 -19.20
CA VAL A 146 -8.72 13.01 -17.75
C VAL A 146 -9.41 11.85 -17.07
N VAL A 147 -8.70 11.26 -16.12
CA VAL A 147 -9.24 10.28 -15.17
C VAL A 147 -9.15 10.88 -13.79
N GLU A 148 -10.28 10.92 -13.12
CA GLU A 148 -10.42 11.40 -11.75
C GLU A 148 -10.25 10.24 -10.78
N PHE A 149 -9.54 10.49 -9.68
CA PHE A 149 -9.48 9.62 -8.52
C PHE A 149 -10.21 10.30 -7.36
N ALA A 150 -11.14 9.61 -6.72
CA ALA A 150 -11.74 10.08 -5.48
C ALA A 150 -10.67 10.14 -4.39
N GLY A 151 -10.39 11.32 -3.86
CA GLY A 151 -9.38 11.59 -2.83
C GLY A 151 -8.09 12.24 -3.33
N GLN A 152 -7.21 12.59 -2.38
CA GLN A 152 -5.89 13.18 -2.65
C GLN A 152 -4.82 12.10 -2.64
N TRP A 153 -4.33 11.73 -3.82
CA TRP A 153 -3.41 10.63 -4.01
C TRP A 153 -2.04 11.14 -4.42
N SER A 154 -1.03 10.78 -3.62
CA SER A 154 0.36 10.83 -4.06
C SER A 154 0.71 9.53 -4.79
N SER A 155 1.87 9.48 -5.42
CA SER A 155 2.27 8.41 -6.33
C SER A 155 2.04 7.00 -5.75
N ASN A 156 1.31 6.17 -6.50
CA ASN A 156 1.22 4.73 -6.27
C ASN A 156 2.14 3.97 -7.24
N ALA A 157 2.41 2.70 -6.94
CA ALA A 157 3.15 1.84 -7.86
C ALA A 157 2.39 1.62 -9.18
N ALA A 158 1.06 1.49 -9.10
CA ALA A 158 0.20 1.46 -10.27
C ALA A 158 0.07 2.86 -10.90
N CYS A 159 -0.10 2.88 -12.23
CA CYS A 159 -0.30 4.10 -13.00
C CYS A 159 -1.37 3.87 -14.09
N LEU A 160 -1.78 4.93 -14.77
CA LEU A 160 -2.70 4.82 -15.90
C LEU A 160 -1.94 4.83 -17.22
N MET A 161 -2.42 4.06 -18.19
CA MET A 161 -1.82 3.97 -19.51
C MET A 161 -2.89 4.09 -20.59
N LEU A 162 -2.61 4.90 -21.62
CA LEU A 162 -3.30 4.82 -22.90
C LEU A 162 -2.52 3.90 -23.82
N GLY A 163 -3.22 2.94 -24.43
CA GLY A 163 -2.67 2.03 -25.41
C GLY A 163 -2.16 2.75 -26.66
N LYS A 164 -1.23 2.09 -27.37
CA LYS A 164 -0.72 2.56 -28.66
C LYS A 164 -1.84 2.50 -29.72
N THR A 165 -1.92 3.53 -30.54
CA THR A 165 -2.76 3.60 -31.76
C THR A 165 -1.87 3.69 -33.00
N GLU A 166 -2.47 3.80 -34.18
CA GLU A 166 -1.71 4.07 -35.42
C GLU A 166 -1.06 5.46 -35.38
N ALA A 167 -1.78 6.47 -34.86
CA ALA A 167 -1.31 7.85 -34.84
C ALA A 167 -0.43 8.19 -33.62
N GLN A 168 -0.57 7.49 -32.48
CA GLN A 168 0.16 7.83 -31.25
C GLN A 168 0.74 6.62 -30.51
N LYS A 169 1.93 6.83 -29.93
CA LYS A 169 2.53 5.89 -29.00
C LYS A 169 1.74 5.83 -27.70
N GLU A 170 1.96 4.75 -26.95
CA GLU A 170 1.47 4.63 -25.59
C GLU A 170 1.86 5.84 -24.73
N LYS A 171 0.97 6.24 -23.83
CA LYS A 171 1.22 7.31 -22.85
C LYS A 171 0.91 6.79 -21.47
N VAL A 172 1.73 7.16 -20.50
CA VAL A 172 1.54 6.81 -19.07
C VAL A 172 1.40 8.08 -18.26
N THR A 173 0.51 8.07 -17.29
CA THR A 173 0.33 9.18 -16.35
C THR A 173 -0.06 8.65 -14.96
N VAL A 174 0.03 9.52 -13.96
CA VAL A 174 -0.35 9.24 -12.58
C VAL A 174 -1.29 10.33 -12.09
N GLY A 175 -2.10 10.00 -11.08
CA GLY A 175 -2.94 10.99 -10.39
C GLY A 175 -2.07 12.07 -9.75
N LYS A 176 -2.53 13.31 -9.84
CA LYS A 176 -1.96 14.45 -9.13
C LYS A 176 -3.08 15.17 -8.40
N ALA A 177 -2.78 15.62 -7.18
CA ALA A 177 -3.67 16.44 -6.38
C ALA A 177 -4.31 17.57 -7.21
N ASP A 178 -5.64 17.66 -7.21
CA ASP A 178 -6.34 18.79 -7.77
C ASP A 178 -6.32 19.94 -6.74
N ALA A 179 -5.64 21.03 -7.08
CA ALA A 179 -5.50 22.19 -6.20
C ALA A 179 -6.83 22.95 -6.03
N GLU A 180 -7.73 22.86 -7.01
CA GLU A 180 -9.02 23.53 -6.99
C GLU A 180 -10.07 22.70 -6.24
N ASN A 181 -9.97 21.37 -6.33
CA ASN A 181 -10.94 20.43 -5.77
C ASN A 181 -10.28 19.43 -4.82
N LYS A 182 -10.34 19.73 -3.51
CA LYS A 182 -9.68 18.92 -2.47
C LYS A 182 -10.21 17.49 -2.34
N HIS A 183 -11.38 17.19 -2.88
CA HIS A 183 -11.95 15.86 -2.83
C HIS A 183 -11.38 14.89 -3.88
N ARG A 184 -10.52 15.33 -4.81
CA ARG A 184 -10.05 14.52 -5.94
C ARG A 184 -8.60 14.73 -6.37
N SER A 185 -8.11 13.77 -7.15
CA SER A 185 -6.86 13.86 -7.91
C SER A 185 -7.12 13.60 -9.39
N LEU A 186 -6.35 14.24 -10.27
CA LEU A 186 -6.51 14.14 -11.71
C LEU A 186 -5.28 13.52 -12.37
N ALA A 187 -5.51 12.47 -13.15
CA ALA A 187 -4.57 11.92 -14.09
C ALA A 187 -4.89 12.46 -15.49
N THR A 188 -4.08 13.37 -16.00
CA THR A 188 -4.30 14.00 -17.31
C THR A 188 -3.32 13.48 -18.34
N PHE A 189 -3.84 12.92 -19.43
CA PHE A 189 -3.11 12.69 -20.67
C PHE A 189 -3.31 13.90 -21.58
N LYS A 190 -2.22 14.55 -21.97
CA LYS A 190 -2.24 15.73 -22.85
C LYS A 190 -1.73 15.37 -24.24
N ASP A 191 -1.87 16.30 -25.18
CA ASP A 191 -1.35 16.22 -26.55
C ASP A 191 -1.93 15.01 -27.31
N LEU A 192 -3.25 14.83 -27.25
CA LEU A 192 -3.96 13.68 -27.83
C LEU A 192 -4.58 14.01 -29.19
N GLU A 193 -4.41 13.10 -30.15
CA GLU A 193 -5.15 13.12 -31.42
C GLU A 193 -6.63 12.79 -31.19
N THR A 194 -7.52 13.29 -32.04
CA THR A 194 -8.96 13.01 -31.99
C THR A 194 -9.26 11.60 -32.52
N GLU A 195 -8.82 10.60 -31.78
CA GLU A 195 -9.10 9.18 -32.03
C GLU A 195 -9.37 8.45 -30.72
N GLY A 196 -10.12 7.35 -30.82
CA GLY A 196 -10.41 6.49 -29.68
C GLY A 196 -9.16 5.89 -29.06
N LYS A 197 -9.09 5.93 -27.72
CA LYS A 197 -7.98 5.37 -26.94
C LYS A 197 -8.46 4.25 -26.04
N THR A 198 -7.63 3.22 -25.88
CA THR A 198 -7.87 2.19 -24.86
C THR A 198 -7.16 2.59 -23.57
N LEU A 199 -7.91 2.65 -22.47
CA LEU A 199 -7.43 3.03 -21.14
C LEU A 199 -7.18 1.78 -20.29
N TYR A 200 -6.03 1.76 -19.61
CA TYR A 200 -5.62 0.68 -18.72
C TYR A 200 -5.14 1.21 -17.36
N ILE A 201 -5.32 0.40 -16.31
CA ILE A 201 -4.47 0.44 -15.12
C ILE A 201 -3.27 -0.44 -15.39
N LYS A 202 -2.07 0.12 -15.24
CA LYS A 202 -0.78 -0.56 -15.40
C LYS A 202 -0.19 -0.83 -14.02
N ILE A 203 -0.06 -2.11 -13.67
CA ILE A 203 0.47 -2.57 -12.39
C ILE A 203 1.85 -3.19 -12.63
N PRO A 204 2.92 -2.65 -12.04
CA PRO A 204 4.24 -3.26 -12.16
C PRO A 204 4.29 -4.62 -11.43
N CYS A 205 5.10 -5.54 -11.94
CA CYS A 205 5.34 -6.84 -11.32
C CYS A 205 6.71 -6.84 -10.61
N VAL A 206 6.84 -7.59 -9.52
CA VAL A 206 8.07 -7.64 -8.71
C VAL A 206 9.19 -8.38 -9.45
N ASP A 207 8.88 -9.53 -10.02
CA ASP A 207 9.87 -10.46 -10.61
C ASP A 207 9.75 -10.60 -12.13
N GLN A 208 8.94 -9.76 -12.77
CA GLN A 208 8.71 -9.81 -14.22
C GLN A 208 8.75 -8.41 -14.85
N PRO A 209 9.38 -8.27 -16.03
CA PRO A 209 9.45 -6.99 -16.73
C PRO A 209 8.10 -6.57 -17.33
N GLN A 210 7.20 -7.52 -17.54
CA GLN A 210 5.89 -7.26 -18.12
C GLN A 210 4.89 -6.89 -17.01
N PRO A 211 4.28 -5.69 -17.08
CA PRO A 211 3.26 -5.27 -16.12
C PRO A 211 1.92 -5.96 -16.41
N ILE A 212 1.09 -6.10 -15.37
CA ILE A 212 -0.32 -6.47 -15.53
C ILE A 212 -1.07 -5.25 -16.06
N LEU A 213 -1.86 -5.45 -17.13
CA LEU A 213 -2.66 -4.40 -17.77
C LEU A 213 -4.15 -4.68 -17.57
N LEU A 214 -4.79 -3.94 -16.69
CA LEU A 214 -6.22 -4.04 -16.45
C LEU A 214 -6.96 -3.05 -17.34
N LYS A 215 -7.69 -3.55 -18.34
CA LYS A 215 -8.46 -2.71 -19.26
C LYS A 215 -9.64 -2.05 -18.54
N LEU A 216 -9.81 -0.75 -18.74
CA LEU A 216 -10.91 0.05 -18.18
C LEU A 216 -11.93 0.47 -19.25
N ALA A 217 -11.45 0.95 -20.40
CA ALA A 217 -12.31 1.43 -21.48
C ALA A 217 -11.64 1.21 -22.83
N GLU A 218 -12.44 0.99 -23.86
CA GLU A 218 -12.04 1.01 -25.26
C GLU A 218 -12.68 2.22 -25.94
N ASP A 219 -12.06 2.69 -27.02
CA ASP A 219 -12.58 3.79 -27.85
C ASP A 219 -12.91 5.08 -27.08
N LEU A 220 -12.15 5.37 -26.02
CA LEU A 220 -12.33 6.56 -25.20
C LEU A 220 -11.94 7.81 -25.99
N GLN A 221 -12.89 8.71 -26.21
CA GLN A 221 -12.69 9.92 -27.01
C GLN A 221 -12.06 11.05 -26.17
N PRO A 222 -10.98 11.69 -26.66
CA PRO A 222 -10.42 12.89 -26.05
C PRO A 222 -11.37 14.09 -26.12
N VAL A 223 -11.23 15.02 -25.17
CA VAL A 223 -11.93 16.31 -25.14
C VAL A 223 -10.95 17.46 -25.36
N ASP A 224 -11.44 18.65 -25.70
CA ASP A 224 -10.61 19.85 -25.85
C ASP A 224 -9.78 20.12 -24.57
N LYS A 225 -8.53 20.57 -24.74
CA LYS A 225 -7.60 20.82 -23.62
C LYS A 225 -8.13 21.81 -22.57
N GLU A 226 -8.97 22.75 -22.99
CA GLU A 226 -9.55 23.79 -22.13
C GLU A 226 -10.81 23.30 -21.39
N THR A 227 -11.34 22.12 -21.72
CA THR A 227 -12.52 21.55 -21.07
C THR A 227 -12.26 21.37 -19.58
N GLN A 228 -13.18 21.82 -18.73
CA GLN A 228 -13.20 21.55 -17.30
C GLN A 228 -14.54 20.95 -16.93
N MET A 229 -14.54 20.03 -15.97
CA MET A 229 -15.75 19.36 -15.48
C MET A 229 -15.77 19.38 -13.95
N ASP A 230 -16.96 19.55 -13.40
CA ASP A 230 -17.19 19.47 -11.95
C ASP A 230 -16.91 18.03 -11.46
N GLU A 231 -17.33 17.02 -12.24
CA GLU A 231 -16.94 15.61 -12.11
C GLU A 231 -16.57 15.08 -13.50
N TRP A 232 -15.43 14.39 -13.63
CA TRP A 232 -15.02 13.82 -14.91
C TRP A 232 -15.79 12.55 -15.29
N GLY A 233 -15.87 12.26 -16.59
CA GLY A 233 -16.55 11.04 -17.09
C GLY A 233 -15.83 9.72 -16.78
N ASN A 234 -14.59 9.76 -16.28
CA ASN A 234 -13.84 8.57 -15.86
C ASN A 234 -13.39 8.77 -14.42
N VAL A 235 -14.00 8.04 -13.49
CA VAL A 235 -13.76 8.15 -12.04
C VAL A 235 -13.37 6.79 -11.47
N LEU A 236 -12.21 6.75 -10.82
CA LEU A 236 -11.73 5.62 -10.06
C LEU A 236 -11.83 5.89 -8.56
N VAL A 237 -12.36 4.94 -7.81
CA VAL A 237 -12.50 5.03 -6.36
C VAL A 237 -11.54 4.02 -5.70
N PRO A 238 -10.72 4.45 -4.73
CA PRO A 238 -9.89 3.53 -3.95
C PRO A 238 -10.75 2.76 -2.96
N VAL A 239 -10.62 1.43 -2.95
CA VAL A 239 -11.43 0.53 -2.13
C VAL A 239 -10.52 -0.39 -1.32
N ARG A 240 -10.84 -0.52 -0.02
CA ARG A 240 -10.22 -1.48 0.91
C ARG A 240 -11.30 -2.35 1.57
N PRO A 241 -11.25 -3.68 1.39
CA PRO A 241 -12.17 -4.57 2.08
C PRO A 241 -11.96 -4.64 3.60
N LEU A 242 -13.04 -4.81 4.36
CA LEU A 242 -13.05 -5.38 5.70
C LEU A 242 -13.96 -6.61 5.73
N ALA A 243 -13.59 -7.62 6.51
CA ALA A 243 -14.28 -8.89 6.57
C ALA A 243 -15.15 -9.00 7.81
N TYR A 244 -16.44 -9.33 7.64
CA TYR A 244 -17.33 -9.66 8.74
C TYR A 244 -16.89 -10.94 9.46
N LEU A 245 -16.98 -10.92 10.80
CA LEU A 245 -16.73 -12.09 11.64
C LEU A 245 -17.88 -13.08 11.67
N ASP A 246 -19.08 -12.71 11.24
CA ASP A 246 -20.20 -13.65 11.21
C ASP A 246 -21.21 -13.26 10.12
N GLY A 247 -22.12 -14.19 9.82
CA GLY A 247 -23.19 -13.96 8.84
C GLY A 247 -24.21 -12.89 9.24
N ARG A 248 -24.10 -12.26 10.41
CA ARG A 248 -25.02 -11.20 10.86
C ARG A 248 -24.71 -9.85 10.20
N LYS A 249 -23.58 -9.74 9.49
CA LYS A 249 -23.15 -8.53 8.76
C LYS A 249 -23.09 -7.28 9.64
N ASP A 250 -22.69 -7.46 10.91
CA ASP A 250 -22.50 -6.36 11.85
C ASP A 250 -21.16 -5.66 11.58
N LYS A 251 -21.21 -4.39 11.15
CA LYS A 251 -20.00 -3.59 10.83
C LYS A 251 -19.13 -3.31 12.05
N ALA A 252 -19.66 -3.41 13.27
CA ALA A 252 -18.86 -3.35 14.49
C ALA A 252 -18.05 -4.65 14.73
N LYS A 253 -18.42 -5.72 14.03
CA LYS A 253 -17.74 -7.02 13.99
C LYS A 253 -17.16 -7.30 12.61
N ALA A 254 -16.41 -6.33 12.10
CA ALA A 254 -15.60 -6.52 10.90
C ALA A 254 -14.13 -6.26 11.24
N SER A 255 -13.22 -6.99 10.61
CA SER A 255 -11.78 -6.85 10.81
C SER A 255 -11.05 -6.71 9.49
N ASP A 256 -9.78 -6.30 9.55
CA ASP A 256 -8.93 -6.26 8.38
C ASP A 256 -8.53 -7.67 7.94
N LEU A 257 -8.08 -7.80 6.69
CA LEU A 257 -7.65 -9.08 6.11
C LEU A 257 -6.12 -9.19 6.10
N SER A 258 -5.60 -10.35 6.51
CA SER A 258 -4.18 -10.69 6.58
C SER A 258 -3.89 -12.06 5.92
N GLY A 259 -4.56 -12.35 4.82
CA GLY A 259 -4.40 -13.62 4.09
C GLY A 259 -5.56 -13.89 3.15
N GLY A 260 -5.40 -14.88 2.28
CA GLY A 260 -6.42 -15.31 1.32
C GLY A 260 -6.44 -14.47 0.05
N PHE A 261 -7.60 -14.44 -0.61
CA PHE A 261 -7.76 -13.90 -1.96
C PHE A 261 -9.01 -13.03 -2.06
N LEU A 262 -8.86 -11.91 -2.75
CA LEU A 262 -9.95 -11.03 -3.15
C LEU A 262 -10.22 -11.17 -4.65
N TYR A 263 -11.47 -11.41 -4.99
CA TYR A 263 -11.95 -11.49 -6.38
C TYR A 263 -12.81 -10.28 -6.66
N VAL A 264 -12.50 -9.54 -7.73
CA VAL A 264 -13.28 -8.42 -8.21
C VAL A 264 -13.89 -8.81 -9.55
N PHE A 265 -15.20 -8.96 -9.56
CA PHE A 265 -16.00 -9.15 -10.76
C PHE A 265 -16.49 -7.80 -11.25
N TRP A 266 -16.39 -7.58 -12.56
CA TRP A 266 -16.90 -6.39 -13.22
C TRP A 266 -17.59 -6.79 -14.52
N LYS A 267 -18.82 -6.31 -14.73
CA LYS A 267 -19.67 -6.72 -15.87
C LYS A 267 -19.84 -8.25 -15.95
N GLY A 268 -20.04 -8.88 -14.80
CA GLY A 268 -20.23 -10.33 -14.67
C GLY A 268 -19.00 -11.20 -14.94
N LYS A 269 -17.82 -10.59 -15.16
CA LYS A 269 -16.56 -11.32 -15.41
C LYS A 269 -15.52 -11.00 -14.36
N LEU A 270 -14.68 -11.98 -14.02
CA LEU A 270 -13.54 -11.76 -13.14
C LEU A 270 -12.60 -10.76 -13.81
N TRP A 271 -12.45 -9.61 -13.18
CA TRP A 271 -11.60 -8.53 -13.63
C TRP A 271 -10.26 -8.53 -12.90
N ARG A 272 -10.26 -8.83 -11.59
CA ARG A 272 -9.05 -8.95 -10.78
C ARG A 272 -9.13 -10.10 -9.80
N GLU A 273 -8.03 -10.81 -9.67
CA GLU A 273 -7.75 -11.71 -8.56
C GLU A 273 -6.52 -11.14 -7.83
N MET A 274 -6.64 -10.95 -6.53
CA MET A 274 -5.55 -10.42 -5.70
C MET A 274 -5.30 -11.34 -4.51
N ALA A 275 -4.06 -11.75 -4.31
CA ALA A 275 -3.64 -12.36 -3.05
C ALA A 275 -3.48 -11.27 -1.99
N ILE A 276 -3.83 -11.60 -0.75
CA ILE A 276 -3.69 -10.72 0.41
C ILE A 276 -2.50 -11.21 1.22
N THR A 277 -1.51 -10.34 1.40
CA THR A 277 -0.33 -10.64 2.24
C THR A 277 -0.68 -10.62 3.72
N GLU A 278 0.16 -11.18 4.58
CA GLU A 278 -0.05 -11.11 6.04
C GLU A 278 -0.14 -9.68 6.58
N LYS A 279 0.48 -8.73 5.87
CA LYS A 279 0.44 -7.30 6.21
C LYS A 279 -0.81 -6.61 5.65
N GLY A 280 -1.75 -7.33 5.05
CA GLY A 280 -2.99 -6.79 4.50
C GLY A 280 -2.79 -5.90 3.26
N TYR A 281 -1.76 -6.19 2.46
CA TYR A 281 -1.58 -5.63 1.11
C TYR A 281 -2.10 -6.58 0.05
N TYR A 282 -2.61 -6.04 -1.04
CA TYR A 282 -3.18 -6.74 -2.18
C TYR A 282 -2.16 -6.84 -3.32
N GLN A 283 -1.90 -8.05 -3.78
CA GLN A 283 -1.00 -8.34 -4.91
C GLN A 283 -1.79 -8.98 -6.04
N ASP A 284 -1.80 -8.35 -7.22
CA ASP A 284 -2.53 -8.86 -8.37
C ASP A 284 -1.91 -10.13 -8.96
N VAL A 285 -2.80 -11.03 -9.36
CA VAL A 285 -2.54 -12.19 -10.22
C VAL A 285 -2.85 -11.79 -11.66
N ASP A 286 -1.99 -12.18 -12.62
CA ASP A 286 -2.28 -11.99 -14.04
C ASP A 286 -3.35 -13.00 -14.51
N VAL A 287 -4.61 -12.63 -14.31
CA VAL A 287 -5.77 -13.50 -14.60
C VAL A 287 -5.78 -13.95 -16.06
N GLU A 288 -5.49 -13.06 -17.01
CA GLU A 288 -5.55 -13.38 -18.45
C GLU A 288 -4.43 -14.32 -18.88
N TYR A 289 -3.22 -14.12 -18.36
CA TYR A 289 -2.11 -15.05 -18.54
C TYR A 289 -2.48 -16.45 -18.05
N TYR A 290 -2.96 -16.56 -16.81
CA TYR A 290 -3.30 -17.86 -16.22
C TYR A 290 -4.53 -18.51 -16.86
N ARG A 291 -5.51 -17.72 -17.34
CA ARG A 291 -6.62 -18.25 -18.15
C ARG A 291 -6.10 -18.93 -19.42
N THR A 292 -5.17 -18.28 -20.11
CA THR A 292 -4.57 -18.84 -21.33
C THR A 292 -3.82 -20.13 -21.03
N LEU A 293 -2.98 -20.13 -19.99
CA LEU A 293 -2.27 -21.32 -19.54
C LEU A 293 -3.22 -22.47 -19.18
N GLU A 294 -4.30 -22.21 -18.45
CA GLU A 294 -5.30 -23.22 -18.07
C GLU A 294 -5.94 -23.86 -19.30
N GLN A 295 -6.26 -23.08 -20.33
CA GLN A 295 -6.82 -23.61 -21.58
C GLN A 295 -5.82 -24.43 -22.39
N GLU A 296 -4.52 -24.13 -22.29
CA GLU A 296 -3.46 -24.95 -22.87
C GLU A 296 -3.24 -26.24 -22.09
N GLU A 297 -3.27 -26.17 -20.76
CA GLU A 297 -3.10 -27.31 -19.85
C GLU A 297 -4.22 -28.34 -20.00
N LYS A 298 -5.47 -27.87 -20.12
CA LYS A 298 -6.65 -28.71 -20.38
C LYS A 298 -6.55 -29.53 -21.67
N LYS A 299 -5.67 -29.17 -22.62
CA LYS A 299 -5.47 -29.90 -23.89
C LYS A 299 -4.42 -31.02 -23.80
N LYS A 300 -3.69 -31.12 -22.69
CA LYS A 300 -2.67 -32.17 -22.50
C LYS A 300 -3.33 -33.51 -22.13
N ASP A 301 -2.64 -34.61 -22.41
CA ASP A 301 -3.11 -35.96 -22.07
C ASP A 301 -3.28 -36.16 -20.56
N THR A 302 -2.48 -35.47 -19.75
CA THR A 302 -2.55 -35.43 -18.28
C THR A 302 -2.50 -33.99 -17.76
N PRO A 303 -3.66 -33.30 -17.70
CA PRO A 303 -3.73 -31.92 -17.21
C PRO A 303 -3.27 -31.82 -15.75
N GLN A 304 -2.47 -30.81 -15.44
CA GLN A 304 -2.07 -30.48 -14.07
C GLN A 304 -2.87 -29.28 -13.54
N VAL A 305 -3.04 -29.21 -12.22
CA VAL A 305 -3.62 -28.03 -11.59
C VAL A 305 -2.58 -26.91 -11.57
N ILE A 306 -2.91 -25.76 -12.16
CA ILE A 306 -2.02 -24.59 -12.17
C ILE A 306 -2.26 -23.74 -10.93
N GLN A 307 -1.23 -23.60 -10.10
CA GLN A 307 -1.20 -22.60 -9.04
C GLN A 307 -0.91 -21.21 -9.64
N ARG A 308 -1.70 -20.20 -9.27
CA ARG A 308 -1.56 -18.85 -9.83
C ARG A 308 -0.82 -17.94 -8.85
N SER A 309 0.34 -17.47 -9.26
CA SER A 309 1.21 -16.60 -8.47
C SER A 309 0.78 -15.14 -8.55
N ALA A 310 0.81 -14.45 -7.41
CA ALA A 310 0.51 -13.02 -7.30
C ALA A 310 1.79 -12.21 -7.45
N ASN A 311 2.09 -11.80 -8.69
CA ASN A 311 3.35 -11.11 -9.02
C ASN A 311 3.20 -9.58 -9.07
N GLY A 312 1.97 -9.08 -9.01
CA GLY A 312 1.69 -7.64 -8.97
C GLY A 312 2.30 -6.99 -7.73
N PHE A 313 2.76 -5.75 -7.89
CA PHE A 313 3.29 -4.97 -6.77
C PHE A 313 2.21 -4.78 -5.69
N ALA A 314 2.58 -5.01 -4.43
CA ALA A 314 1.67 -4.95 -3.30
C ALA A 314 1.12 -3.53 -3.07
N MET A 315 -0.20 -3.41 -3.01
CA MET A 315 -0.91 -2.13 -2.77
C MET A 315 -1.85 -2.25 -1.57
N ALA A 316 -2.05 -1.17 -0.82
CA ALA A 316 -2.91 -1.20 0.38
C ALA A 316 -4.41 -1.00 0.07
N HIS A 317 -4.76 -0.68 -1.17
CA HIS A 317 -6.14 -0.63 -1.66
C HIS A 317 -6.10 -0.88 -3.17
N PHE A 318 -7.26 -1.16 -3.75
CA PHE A 318 -7.39 -1.30 -5.20
C PHE A 318 -8.24 -0.16 -5.77
N TRP A 319 -8.00 0.22 -7.02
CA TRP A 319 -8.83 1.21 -7.71
C TRP A 319 -10.00 0.54 -8.42
N ALA A 320 -11.21 0.91 -8.06
CA ALA A 320 -12.47 0.46 -8.64
C ALA A 320 -13.01 1.48 -9.65
N PRO A 321 -13.35 1.10 -10.88
CA PRO A 321 -13.99 1.99 -11.85
C PRO A 321 -15.44 2.27 -11.47
N TYR A 322 -15.68 3.36 -10.75
CA TYR A 322 -17.03 3.80 -10.43
C TYR A 322 -17.76 4.34 -11.68
N LYS A 323 -17.10 5.20 -12.46
CA LYS A 323 -17.69 5.83 -13.65
C LYS A 323 -16.71 5.71 -14.81
N ILE A 324 -17.20 5.26 -15.97
CA ILE A 324 -16.39 5.12 -17.18
C ILE A 324 -17.19 5.68 -18.35
N SER A 325 -16.58 6.56 -19.14
CA SER A 325 -17.23 7.24 -20.27
C SER A 325 -18.57 7.93 -19.90
N GLY A 326 -18.67 8.42 -18.66
CA GLY A 326 -19.87 9.08 -18.13
C GLY A 326 -20.91 8.12 -17.52
N GLU A 327 -20.76 6.81 -17.69
CA GLU A 327 -21.69 5.80 -17.18
C GLU A 327 -21.26 5.28 -15.82
N ALA A 328 -22.17 5.34 -14.84
CA ALA A 328 -21.98 4.71 -13.54
C ALA A 328 -21.98 3.18 -13.68
N GLN A 329 -21.01 2.53 -13.05
CA GLN A 329 -20.86 1.07 -13.06
C GLN A 329 -21.66 0.48 -11.90
N GLN A 330 -22.95 0.20 -12.13
CA GLN A 330 -23.88 -0.33 -11.13
C GLN A 330 -24.67 -1.55 -11.64
N GLY A 331 -25.27 -2.32 -10.73
CA GLY A 331 -26.16 -3.44 -11.03
C GLY A 331 -25.45 -4.57 -11.79
N GLU A 332 -26.02 -5.00 -12.92
CA GLU A 332 -25.43 -6.07 -13.75
C GLU A 332 -24.04 -5.69 -14.30
N ASN A 333 -23.83 -4.40 -14.59
CA ASN A 333 -22.56 -3.87 -15.06
C ASN A 333 -21.64 -3.38 -13.92
N GLY A 334 -22.11 -3.48 -12.68
CA GLY A 334 -21.41 -3.01 -11.49
C GLY A 334 -20.25 -3.90 -11.07
N LEU A 335 -19.54 -3.43 -10.06
CA LEU A 335 -18.47 -4.18 -9.40
C LEU A 335 -19.01 -5.01 -8.26
N LYS A 336 -18.52 -6.24 -8.17
CA LYS A 336 -18.87 -7.22 -7.14
C LYS A 336 -17.61 -7.83 -6.59
N ILE A 337 -17.47 -7.84 -5.27
CA ILE A 337 -16.28 -8.36 -4.61
C ILE A 337 -16.59 -9.60 -3.79
N ILE A 338 -15.66 -10.56 -3.79
CA ILE A 338 -15.74 -11.79 -3.02
C ILE A 338 -14.40 -12.00 -2.33
N PHE A 339 -14.44 -12.22 -1.02
CA PHE A 339 -13.31 -12.74 -0.28
C PHE A 339 -13.36 -14.28 -0.22
N SER A 340 -12.18 -14.90 -0.33
CA SER A 340 -12.00 -16.34 -0.20
C SER A 340 -10.70 -16.62 0.54
N PRO A 341 -10.71 -17.37 1.65
CA PRO A 341 -9.48 -17.75 2.36
C PRO A 341 -8.51 -18.55 1.49
N LYS A 342 -9.05 -19.29 0.51
CA LYS A 342 -8.28 -20.10 -0.44
C LYS A 342 -8.45 -19.60 -1.86
N GLN A 343 -7.41 -19.84 -2.67
CA GLN A 343 -7.43 -19.54 -4.09
C GLN A 343 -8.52 -20.39 -4.76
N LYS A 344 -9.51 -19.74 -5.37
CA LYS A 344 -10.58 -20.43 -6.11
C LYS A 344 -10.02 -21.12 -7.35
N ARG A 345 -10.54 -22.29 -7.69
CA ARG A 345 -10.22 -22.95 -8.97
C ARG A 345 -10.88 -22.21 -10.12
N PHE A 346 -10.32 -22.31 -11.33
CA PHE A 346 -10.93 -21.69 -12.51
C PHE A 346 -12.37 -22.15 -12.74
N ALA A 347 -12.68 -23.42 -12.53
CA ALA A 347 -14.06 -23.92 -12.64
C ALA A 347 -15.05 -23.21 -11.68
N GLN A 348 -14.61 -22.86 -10.48
CA GLN A 348 -15.44 -22.12 -9.51
C GLN A 348 -15.62 -20.65 -9.95
N ILE A 349 -14.58 -20.05 -10.54
CA ILE A 349 -14.65 -18.71 -11.12
C ILE A 349 -15.60 -18.72 -12.32
N GLU A 350 -15.44 -19.66 -13.25
CA GLU A 350 -16.28 -19.82 -14.44
C GLU A 350 -17.77 -20.06 -14.07
N ALA A 351 -18.04 -20.78 -12.97
CA ALA A 351 -19.40 -20.96 -12.46
C ALA A 351 -20.01 -19.61 -12.00
N LEU A 352 -19.26 -18.79 -11.26
CA LEU A 352 -19.69 -17.44 -10.87
C LEU A 352 -19.90 -16.52 -12.07
N GLU A 353 -19.07 -16.64 -13.11
CA GLU A 353 -19.21 -15.85 -14.35
C GLU A 353 -20.37 -16.28 -15.25
N SER A 354 -20.88 -17.50 -15.05
CA SER A 354 -21.93 -18.09 -15.89
C SER A 354 -23.32 -17.99 -15.26
N ASP A 355 -23.38 -17.75 -13.95
CA ASP A 355 -24.62 -17.61 -13.19
C ASP A 355 -24.63 -16.29 -12.41
N ALA A 356 -25.37 -15.30 -12.95
CA ALA A 356 -25.51 -13.99 -12.34
C ALA A 356 -26.15 -14.08 -10.94
N ALA A 357 -27.16 -14.94 -10.74
CA ALA A 357 -27.83 -15.05 -9.45
C ALA A 357 -26.89 -15.65 -8.39
N LEU A 358 -26.06 -16.62 -8.77
CA LEU A 358 -25.02 -17.16 -7.91
C LEU A 358 -23.98 -16.10 -7.54
N LEU A 359 -23.55 -15.28 -8.50
CA LEU A 359 -22.61 -14.18 -8.27
C LEU A 359 -23.20 -13.14 -7.32
N GLU A 360 -24.43 -12.69 -7.53
CA GLU A 360 -25.14 -11.76 -6.64
C GLU A 360 -25.22 -12.31 -5.21
N LYS A 361 -25.63 -13.57 -5.05
CA LYS A 361 -25.74 -14.21 -3.75
C LYS A 361 -24.40 -14.33 -3.02
N SER A 362 -23.31 -14.47 -3.77
CA SER A 362 -21.98 -14.81 -3.23
C SER A 362 -21.06 -13.60 -3.04
N SER A 363 -21.51 -12.40 -3.40
CA SER A 363 -20.66 -11.20 -3.46
C SER A 363 -21.24 -10.01 -2.70
N THR A 364 -20.37 -9.03 -2.45
CA THR A 364 -20.75 -7.69 -2.00
C THR A 364 -20.75 -6.76 -3.22
N PRO A 365 -21.86 -6.10 -3.55
CA PRO A 365 -21.90 -5.10 -4.61
C PRO A 365 -21.23 -3.80 -4.18
N LEU A 366 -20.63 -3.08 -5.12
CA LEU A 366 -20.05 -1.75 -4.92
C LEU A 366 -20.89 -0.64 -5.59
N ASP A 367 -22.20 -0.86 -5.73
CA ASP A 367 -23.09 0.10 -6.37
C ASP A 367 -23.17 1.44 -5.61
N GLU A 368 -22.95 1.40 -4.30
CA GLU A 368 -22.93 2.53 -3.36
C GLU A 368 -21.82 3.55 -3.63
N LEU A 369 -20.84 3.20 -4.47
CA LEU A 369 -19.81 4.15 -4.93
C LEU A 369 -20.43 5.35 -5.68
N SER A 370 -21.68 5.23 -6.15
CA SER A 370 -22.40 6.33 -6.78
C SER A 370 -22.68 7.53 -5.90
N SER A 371 -22.63 7.37 -4.57
CA SER A 371 -22.77 8.52 -3.66
C SER A 371 -21.74 9.61 -3.94
N TYR A 372 -20.59 9.26 -4.52
CA TYR A 372 -19.54 10.21 -4.87
C TYR A 372 -20.01 11.32 -5.83
N SER A 373 -20.91 11.03 -6.78
CA SER A 373 -21.39 12.03 -7.72
C SER A 373 -22.16 13.17 -7.06
N ASP A 374 -22.87 12.87 -5.97
CA ASP A 374 -23.67 13.84 -5.24
C ASP A 374 -22.88 14.47 -4.07
N GLU A 375 -22.09 13.67 -3.37
CA GLU A 375 -21.46 14.06 -2.10
C GLU A 375 -19.97 14.38 -2.20
N GLN A 376 -19.29 14.00 -3.31
CA GLN A 376 -17.83 14.11 -3.49
C GLN A 376 -17.03 13.48 -2.34
N SER A 377 -17.67 12.58 -1.60
CA SER A 377 -17.18 11.94 -0.40
C SER A 377 -18.01 10.67 -0.15
N PHE A 378 -17.64 9.91 0.87
CA PHE A 378 -18.32 8.68 1.24
C PHE A 378 -18.75 8.74 2.70
N SER A 379 -19.80 7.99 3.00
CA SER A 379 -20.34 7.81 4.34
C SER A 379 -20.74 6.34 4.54
N ALA A 380 -21.02 5.95 5.79
CA ALA A 380 -21.53 4.62 6.10
C ALA A 380 -22.87 4.33 5.41
N GLN A 381 -22.91 3.30 4.56
CA GLN A 381 -24.10 2.83 3.83
C GLN A 381 -24.44 1.38 4.21
N GLU A 382 -25.06 0.56 3.33
CA GLU A 382 -25.37 -0.84 3.62
C GLU A 382 -24.13 -1.71 3.46
N PHE A 383 -23.46 -1.64 2.31
CA PHE A 383 -22.32 -2.50 1.95
C PHE A 383 -20.95 -1.83 2.10
N THR A 384 -20.93 -0.50 2.19
CA THR A 384 -19.72 0.31 2.23
C THR A 384 -19.72 1.30 3.40
N SER A 385 -18.57 1.92 3.65
CA SER A 385 -18.38 3.02 4.59
C SER A 385 -17.17 3.85 4.17
N ASP A 386 -17.05 5.07 4.69
CA ASP A 386 -15.75 5.73 4.77
C ASP A 386 -14.86 5.07 5.84
N VAL A 387 -13.57 5.39 5.80
CA VAL A 387 -12.56 4.88 6.75
C VAL A 387 -12.79 5.39 8.17
N ASP A 388 -13.22 6.64 8.32
CA ASP A 388 -13.33 7.32 9.61
C ASP A 388 -14.41 6.65 10.50
N ASN A 389 -15.52 6.22 9.90
CA ASN A 389 -16.62 5.53 10.57
C ASN A 389 -16.43 4.00 10.65
N ALA A 390 -15.46 3.43 9.94
CA ALA A 390 -15.23 2.00 9.96
C ALA A 390 -14.68 1.55 11.32
N SER A 391 -15.36 0.60 11.96
CA SER A 391 -14.88 -0.09 13.16
C SER A 391 -14.03 -1.29 12.77
N ILE A 392 -12.94 -1.52 13.51
CA ILE A 392 -12.08 -2.69 13.33
C ILE A 392 -12.16 -3.51 14.62
N HIS A 393 -12.61 -4.75 14.47
CA HIS A 393 -12.73 -5.72 15.54
C HIS A 393 -11.35 -6.07 16.11
N LYS A 394 -11.31 -6.32 17.41
CA LYS A 394 -10.10 -6.82 18.06
C LYS A 394 -10.07 -8.34 17.97
N VAL A 395 -9.21 -8.86 17.11
CA VAL A 395 -9.04 -10.30 16.85
C VAL A 395 -8.69 -11.06 18.13
N THR A 396 -9.34 -12.21 18.31
CA THR A 396 -9.23 -13.13 19.44
C THR A 396 -8.82 -14.53 18.98
N GLU A 397 -8.72 -15.50 19.91
CA GLU A 397 -8.40 -16.89 19.58
C GLU A 397 -9.49 -17.62 18.80
N ASP A 398 -10.73 -17.14 18.94
CA ASP A 398 -11.90 -17.74 18.30
C ASP A 398 -12.09 -17.24 16.85
N ASP A 399 -11.31 -16.24 16.44
CA ASP A 399 -11.38 -15.63 15.12
C ASP A 399 -10.46 -16.34 14.12
N MET A 400 -10.87 -16.34 12.84
CA MET A 400 -10.08 -16.98 11.79
C MET A 400 -8.73 -16.27 11.55
N PRO A 401 -7.67 -17.02 11.20
CA PRO A 401 -6.29 -16.51 11.13
C PRO A 401 -6.05 -15.43 10.07
N TRP A 402 -6.88 -15.36 9.04
CA TRP A 402 -6.80 -14.32 8.01
C TRP A 402 -7.44 -12.99 8.44
N LEU A 403 -7.90 -12.87 9.68
CA LEU A 403 -8.38 -11.63 10.26
C LEU A 403 -7.27 -10.96 11.06
N SER A 404 -7.19 -9.63 10.94
CA SER A 404 -6.21 -8.82 11.63
C SER A 404 -6.88 -7.60 12.26
N ASP A 405 -6.45 -7.24 13.47
CA ASP A 405 -6.84 -6.00 14.15
C ASP A 405 -5.83 -4.86 13.92
N GLN A 406 -4.86 -5.05 13.00
CA GLN A 406 -3.85 -4.04 12.68
C GLN A 406 -4.47 -2.84 11.97
N GLN A 407 -4.76 -1.79 12.74
CA GLN A 407 -5.43 -0.61 12.20
C GLN A 407 -4.49 0.36 11.48
N ALA A 408 -3.17 0.21 11.58
CA ALA A 408 -2.21 1.22 11.12
C ALA A 408 -2.36 1.56 9.63
N ILE A 409 -2.62 0.56 8.77
CA ILE A 409 -2.81 0.77 7.34
C ILE A 409 -4.18 1.40 7.08
N VAL A 410 -5.25 0.84 7.66
CA VAL A 410 -6.61 1.37 7.50
C VAL A 410 -6.66 2.84 7.90
N ARG A 411 -6.20 3.18 9.11
CA ARG A 411 -6.21 4.54 9.65
C ARG A 411 -5.24 5.49 8.94
N SER A 412 -4.31 5.00 8.13
CA SER A 412 -3.49 5.87 7.28
C SER A 412 -4.30 6.52 6.14
N TYR A 413 -5.51 6.02 5.89
CA TYR A 413 -6.47 6.49 4.89
C TYR A 413 -7.66 7.26 5.48
N ASP A 414 -7.60 7.63 6.76
CA ASP A 414 -8.58 8.54 7.36
C ASP A 414 -8.63 9.83 6.52
N GLN A 415 -9.85 10.31 6.24
CA GLN A 415 -10.12 11.49 5.41
C GLN A 415 -9.57 11.44 3.97
N SER A 416 -9.24 10.25 3.44
CA SER A 416 -8.62 10.12 2.11
C SER A 416 -9.60 9.85 0.97
N ASN A 417 -10.93 9.80 1.23
CA ASN A 417 -11.95 9.27 0.31
C ASN A 417 -11.69 7.82 -0.16
N THR A 418 -10.99 7.02 0.66
CA THR A 418 -10.98 5.56 0.49
C THR A 418 -12.29 4.98 1.00
N VAL A 419 -12.85 4.05 0.25
CA VAL A 419 -14.05 3.33 0.63
C VAL A 419 -13.69 2.02 1.31
N ILE A 420 -14.29 1.78 2.46
CA ILE A 420 -14.33 0.48 3.10
C ILE A 420 -15.47 -0.32 2.50
N ALA A 421 -15.17 -1.50 1.95
CA ALA A 421 -16.18 -2.42 1.44
C ALA A 421 -16.28 -3.65 2.34
N TYR A 422 -17.48 -3.99 2.81
CA TYR A 422 -17.64 -5.09 3.75
C TYR A 422 -17.92 -6.42 3.04
N VAL A 423 -17.05 -7.40 3.25
CA VAL A 423 -17.14 -8.74 2.66
C VAL A 423 -17.46 -9.79 3.72
N ASP A 424 -18.06 -10.90 3.29
CA ASP A 424 -18.16 -12.09 4.14
C ASP A 424 -16.76 -12.64 4.44
N GLY A 425 -16.35 -12.60 5.70
CA GLY A 425 -15.04 -13.06 6.16
C GLY A 425 -14.88 -14.57 6.23
N LYS A 426 -15.90 -15.36 5.86
CA LYS A 426 -15.87 -16.83 5.91
C LYS A 426 -15.46 -17.39 7.27
N ASN A 427 -15.83 -16.69 8.34
CA ASN A 427 -15.50 -17.03 9.73
C ASN A 427 -16.26 -18.27 10.28
N SER A 428 -16.89 -19.04 9.39
CA SER A 428 -17.53 -20.32 9.71
C SER A 428 -16.70 -21.45 9.09
N GLY A 429 -16.21 -22.34 9.95
CA GLY A 429 -15.33 -23.42 9.54
C GLY A 429 -14.97 -24.34 10.71
N LEU A 430 -14.21 -25.38 10.40
CA LEU A 430 -13.69 -26.32 11.37
C LEU A 430 -12.24 -26.68 11.02
N LEU A 431 -11.40 -26.75 12.04
CA LEU A 431 -10.04 -27.25 11.90
C LEU A 431 -10.10 -28.78 12.00
N PHE A 432 -9.86 -29.45 10.89
CA PHE A 432 -9.78 -30.89 10.85
C PHE A 432 -8.34 -31.32 11.14
N ARG A 433 -8.15 -32.25 12.07
CA ARG A 433 -6.84 -32.79 12.47
C ARG A 433 -6.89 -34.31 12.52
N VAL A 434 -5.83 -34.94 12.01
CA VAL A 434 -5.59 -36.38 12.06
C VAL A 434 -4.26 -36.60 12.76
N ASP A 435 -4.26 -37.39 13.83
CA ASP A 435 -3.03 -37.86 14.48
C ASP A 435 -2.34 -38.87 13.56
N VAL A 436 -1.05 -38.68 13.34
CA VAL A 436 -0.22 -39.53 12.47
C VAL A 436 0.97 -40.16 13.22
N GLY A 437 1.00 -40.03 14.56
CA GLY A 437 2.07 -40.51 15.43
C GLY A 437 3.34 -39.65 15.37
N THR A 438 4.48 -40.19 15.80
CA THR A 438 5.78 -39.49 15.88
C THR A 438 6.85 -40.04 14.93
N SER A 439 6.46 -41.00 14.09
CA SER A 439 7.32 -41.60 13.08
C SER A 439 7.22 -40.79 11.81
N GLY A 440 7.97 -39.68 11.76
CA GLY A 440 8.00 -38.69 10.67
C GLY A 440 7.43 -39.17 9.34
N ILE A 441 6.37 -38.50 8.90
CA ILE A 441 5.53 -38.98 7.80
C ILE A 441 6.26 -38.93 6.46
N THR A 442 6.09 -39.98 5.66
CA THR A 442 6.58 -40.08 4.27
C THR A 442 5.53 -39.77 3.18
N ALA A 443 4.25 -39.58 3.55
CA ALA A 443 3.16 -39.40 2.58
C ALA A 443 1.98 -38.55 3.13
N LEU A 444 1.49 -37.61 2.31
CA LEU A 444 0.45 -36.66 2.70
C LEU A 444 -0.94 -37.27 2.46
N ASN A 445 -1.91 -36.88 3.27
CA ASN A 445 -3.30 -37.23 3.01
C ASN A 445 -4.05 -36.01 2.47
N SER A 446 -5.04 -36.26 1.62
CA SER A 446 -6.03 -35.26 1.20
C SER A 446 -7.38 -35.62 1.80
N LEU A 447 -8.10 -34.61 2.28
CA LEU A 447 -9.45 -34.73 2.80
C LEU A 447 -10.46 -34.32 1.72
N TYR A 448 -11.26 -35.27 1.28
CA TYR A 448 -12.38 -35.06 0.36
C TYR A 448 -13.64 -34.75 1.15
N VAL A 449 -14.28 -33.62 0.86
CA VAL A 449 -15.54 -33.21 1.51
C VAL A 449 -16.61 -33.11 0.44
N ILE A 450 -17.73 -33.79 0.66
CA ILE A 450 -18.89 -33.80 -0.23
C ILE A 450 -20.11 -33.42 0.60
N ASP A 451 -20.83 -32.39 0.18
CA ASP A 451 -22.18 -32.12 0.66
C ASP A 451 -23.19 -32.94 -0.15
N HIS A 452 -24.17 -33.54 0.53
CA HIS A 452 -25.27 -34.26 -0.11
C HIS A 452 -26.51 -33.38 -0.34
N ASN A 453 -26.57 -32.19 0.28
CA ASN A 453 -27.66 -31.25 0.12
C ASN A 453 -27.41 -30.22 -1.00
N SER A 454 -26.18 -30.14 -1.52
CA SER A 454 -25.80 -29.25 -2.60
C SER A 454 -24.76 -29.89 -3.53
N ASP A 455 -24.36 -29.18 -4.59
CA ASP A 455 -23.27 -29.61 -5.47
C ASP A 455 -21.88 -29.32 -4.87
N TYR A 456 -21.80 -28.89 -3.61
CA TYR A 456 -20.55 -28.58 -2.94
C TYR A 456 -19.67 -29.83 -2.80
N LYS A 457 -18.49 -29.78 -3.42
CA LYS A 457 -17.43 -30.78 -3.30
C LYS A 457 -16.10 -30.05 -3.25
N ASP A 458 -15.28 -30.39 -2.28
CA ASP A 458 -13.96 -29.79 -2.14
C ASP A 458 -12.93 -30.83 -1.68
N VAL A 459 -11.66 -30.54 -1.95
CA VAL A 459 -10.53 -31.37 -1.57
C VAL A 459 -9.53 -30.49 -0.83
N PHE A 460 -9.23 -30.87 0.39
CA PHE A 460 -8.33 -30.17 1.29
C PHE A 460 -7.05 -30.98 1.42
N ASP A 461 -5.94 -30.44 0.95
CA ASP A 461 -4.63 -31.01 1.25
C ASP A 461 -4.32 -30.80 2.73
N LEU A 462 -3.86 -31.85 3.40
CA LEU A 462 -3.53 -31.79 4.82
C LEU A 462 -2.07 -31.43 4.99
N GLU A 463 -1.83 -30.38 5.77
CA GLU A 463 -0.48 -29.94 6.09
C GLU A 463 0.07 -30.72 7.28
N PHE A 464 1.35 -31.06 7.20
CA PHE A 464 2.05 -31.69 8.30
C PHE A 464 2.36 -30.69 9.40
N TYR A 465 2.08 -31.08 10.64
CA TYR A 465 2.33 -30.31 11.85
C TYR A 465 3.06 -31.20 12.86
N GLU A 466 4.29 -30.85 13.17
CA GLU A 466 5.08 -31.52 14.21
C GLU A 466 4.63 -31.01 15.58
N GLY A 467 3.96 -31.85 16.37
CA GLY A 467 3.51 -31.53 17.72
C GLY A 467 4.48 -32.04 18.78
N GLU A 468 4.34 -31.57 20.02
CA GLU A 468 5.24 -31.98 21.12
C GLU A 468 5.10 -33.48 21.47
N ASP A 469 3.87 -34.01 21.44
CA ASP A 469 3.57 -35.40 21.79
C ASP A 469 3.24 -36.28 20.57
N HIS A 470 2.63 -35.67 19.54
CA HIS A 470 2.17 -36.33 18.33
C HIS A 470 2.33 -35.39 17.14
N ASP A 471 2.69 -35.94 15.99
CA ASP A 471 2.56 -35.22 14.74
C ASP A 471 1.10 -35.28 14.27
N TRP A 472 0.69 -34.25 13.55
CA TRP A 472 -0.65 -34.09 13.04
C TRP A 472 -0.61 -33.80 11.56
N GLN A 473 -1.65 -34.22 10.86
CA GLN A 473 -2.02 -33.70 9.56
C GLN A 473 -3.30 -32.90 9.71
N GLN A 474 -3.29 -31.64 9.28
CA GLN A 474 -4.41 -30.73 9.53
C GLN A 474 -4.84 -29.94 8.30
N ALA A 475 -6.13 -29.62 8.24
CA ALA A 475 -6.69 -28.71 7.25
C ALA A 475 -7.78 -27.86 7.89
N LEU A 476 -7.77 -26.56 7.58
CA LEU A 476 -8.87 -25.67 7.91
C LEU A 476 -9.94 -25.77 6.81
N LEU A 477 -11.12 -26.25 7.19
CA LEU A 477 -12.30 -26.27 6.34
C LEU A 477 -13.08 -24.99 6.61
N SER A 478 -13.25 -24.15 5.61
CA SER A 478 -14.01 -22.90 5.73
C SER A 478 -15.10 -22.82 4.66
N GLY A 479 -16.17 -22.09 4.95
CA GLY A 479 -17.27 -21.89 4.01
C GLY A 479 -18.14 -23.13 3.77
N LEU A 480 -18.17 -24.07 4.71
CA LEU A 480 -19.09 -25.21 4.67
C LEU A 480 -20.55 -24.71 4.78
N PRO A 481 -21.48 -25.20 3.93
CA PRO A 481 -22.91 -24.91 4.06
C PRO A 481 -23.45 -25.27 5.46
N SER A 482 -24.09 -24.31 6.14
CA SER A 482 -24.58 -24.51 7.51
C SER A 482 -25.81 -25.43 7.60
N ASP A 483 -26.49 -25.65 6.48
CA ASP A 483 -27.57 -26.63 6.29
C ASP A 483 -27.09 -27.90 5.56
N GLY A 484 -25.78 -28.02 5.34
CA GLY A 484 -25.16 -29.12 4.61
C GLY A 484 -25.14 -30.44 5.39
N VAL A 485 -25.06 -31.54 4.65
CA VAL A 485 -24.90 -32.90 5.15
C VAL A 485 -23.66 -33.50 4.50
N PHE A 486 -22.60 -33.69 5.28
CA PHE A 486 -21.26 -33.93 4.76
C PHE A 486 -20.84 -35.39 4.87
N THR A 487 -20.26 -35.91 3.79
CA THR A 487 -19.36 -37.07 3.86
C THR A 487 -17.93 -36.55 3.71
N MET A 488 -17.08 -36.86 4.68
CA MET A 488 -15.65 -36.52 4.67
C MET A 488 -14.83 -37.80 4.57
N SER A 489 -13.92 -37.85 3.61
CA SER A 489 -13.07 -39.02 3.37
C SER A 489 -11.60 -38.63 3.29
N LEU A 490 -10.75 -39.35 3.99
CA LEU A 490 -9.30 -39.27 3.87
C LEU A 490 -8.85 -40.15 2.70
N VAL A 491 -7.96 -39.64 1.85
CA VAL A 491 -7.34 -40.42 0.77
C VAL A 491 -5.83 -40.18 0.83
N HIS A 492 -5.07 -41.25 0.73
CA HIS A 492 -3.62 -41.21 0.66
C HIS A 492 -3.17 -40.72 -0.73
N ASP A 493 -2.24 -39.76 -0.76
CA ASP A 493 -1.71 -39.19 -2.01
C ASP A 493 -1.07 -40.23 -2.94
N GLN A 494 -0.48 -41.28 -2.37
CA GLN A 494 0.22 -42.34 -3.09
C GLN A 494 -0.65 -43.55 -3.44
N ASP A 495 -1.89 -43.62 -2.94
CA ASP A 495 -2.83 -44.70 -3.22
C ASP A 495 -4.26 -44.16 -3.37
N PRO A 496 -4.72 -43.88 -4.60
CA PRO A 496 -6.07 -43.36 -4.86
C PRO A 496 -7.20 -44.27 -4.36
N ASP A 497 -6.94 -45.57 -4.17
CA ASP A 497 -7.92 -46.55 -3.70
C ASP A 497 -8.00 -46.61 -2.15
N SER A 498 -7.12 -45.91 -1.43
CA SER A 498 -7.05 -45.87 0.04
C SER A 498 -8.14 -45.05 0.73
N ARG A 499 -9.27 -44.80 0.07
CA ARG A 499 -10.32 -43.92 0.57
C ARG A 499 -10.90 -44.43 1.90
N HIS A 500 -10.66 -43.69 2.97
CA HIS A 500 -11.21 -43.92 4.30
C HIS A 500 -12.28 -42.89 4.63
N ILE A 501 -13.54 -43.32 4.81
CA ILE A 501 -14.64 -42.43 5.20
C ILE A 501 -14.56 -42.17 6.71
N LEU A 502 -14.46 -40.91 7.11
CA LEU A 502 -14.35 -40.47 8.50
C LEU A 502 -15.69 -40.04 9.06
N PHE A 503 -16.40 -39.21 8.29
CA PHE A 503 -17.77 -38.80 8.56
C PHE A 503 -18.62 -39.22 7.37
N ASP A 504 -19.75 -39.88 7.64
CA ASP A 504 -20.69 -40.25 6.58
C ASP A 504 -22.04 -39.58 6.83
N ARG A 505 -22.41 -38.66 5.93
CA ARG A 505 -23.69 -37.94 5.96
C ARG A 505 -24.02 -37.30 7.31
N VAL A 506 -23.04 -36.59 7.87
CA VAL A 506 -23.18 -35.87 9.13
C VAL A 506 -23.65 -34.44 8.85
N ALA A 507 -24.73 -33.99 9.49
CA ALA A 507 -25.20 -32.62 9.32
C ALA A 507 -24.19 -31.62 9.92
N TYR A 508 -24.12 -30.41 9.37
CA TYR A 508 -23.18 -29.38 9.82
C TYR A 508 -23.19 -29.20 11.35
N ASN A 509 -24.37 -29.09 11.96
CA ASN A 509 -24.50 -28.88 13.40
C ASN A 509 -24.03 -30.10 14.23
N ASP A 510 -24.16 -31.31 13.67
CA ASP A 510 -23.77 -32.55 14.35
C ASP A 510 -22.25 -32.76 14.33
N LEU A 511 -21.51 -32.07 13.45
CA LEU A 511 -20.04 -32.04 13.49
C LEU A 511 -19.49 -31.41 14.78
N PHE A 512 -20.32 -30.64 15.50
CA PHE A 512 -19.97 -29.97 16.75
C PHE A 512 -20.62 -30.63 17.98
N ALA A 513 -21.42 -31.67 17.79
CA ALA A 513 -22.02 -32.39 18.90
C ALA A 513 -20.94 -33.25 19.59
N GLU A 514 -20.79 -33.10 20.91
CA GLU A 514 -19.98 -34.05 21.68
C GLU A 514 -20.62 -35.44 21.58
N PRO A 515 -19.84 -36.49 21.26
CA PRO A 515 -20.40 -37.83 21.12
C PRO A 515 -21.03 -38.29 22.45
N GLU A 516 -22.33 -38.63 22.43
CA GLU A 516 -23.12 -39.06 23.61
C GLU A 516 -22.57 -40.30 24.34
N ASN A 517 -21.50 -40.93 23.84
CA ASN A 517 -20.84 -42.10 24.43
C ASN A 517 -19.30 -42.01 24.49
N ALA A 518 -18.71 -40.84 24.69
CA ALA A 518 -17.35 -40.76 25.21
C ALA A 518 -17.34 -40.94 26.75
N THR A 519 -17.97 -42.01 27.26
CA THR A 519 -17.59 -42.50 28.59
C THR A 519 -16.33 -43.32 28.39
N GLU A 520 -15.18 -42.65 28.32
CA GLU A 520 -13.91 -43.35 28.46
C GLU A 520 -13.97 -44.14 29.78
N PRO A 521 -13.69 -45.47 29.77
CA PRO A 521 -13.43 -46.14 31.03
C PRO A 521 -12.31 -45.36 31.72
N PRO A 522 -12.41 -45.08 33.03
CA PRO A 522 -11.52 -44.13 33.69
C PRO A 522 -10.07 -44.50 33.36
N PRO A 523 -9.30 -43.59 32.74
CA PRO A 523 -7.91 -43.87 32.44
C PRO A 523 -7.22 -44.20 33.76
N LYS A 524 -6.50 -45.33 33.79
CA LYS A 524 -5.52 -45.57 34.84
C LYS A 524 -4.53 -44.42 34.75
N ALA A 525 -4.68 -43.47 35.67
CA ALA A 525 -3.89 -42.24 35.82
C ALA A 525 -2.63 -42.19 34.94
N GLN A 526 -2.80 -41.69 33.71
CA GLN A 526 -1.77 -40.91 33.04
C GLN A 526 -2.27 -39.47 33.06
N LEU A 527 -1.38 -38.59 33.51
CA LEU A 527 -1.70 -37.23 33.88
C LEU A 527 -1.75 -36.37 32.61
N ASN A 528 -2.93 -35.79 32.31
CA ASN A 528 -3.18 -34.63 31.42
C ASN A 528 -3.91 -34.83 30.07
N ASP A 529 -4.89 -35.74 29.96
CA ASP A 529 -5.87 -35.71 28.84
C ASP A 529 -7.01 -34.69 29.08
N LYS A 530 -6.68 -33.41 29.05
CA LYS A 530 -7.63 -32.39 28.63
C LYS A 530 -6.98 -31.63 27.48
N PRO A 531 -7.65 -31.40 26.34
CA PRO A 531 -7.12 -30.50 25.33
C PRO A 531 -6.92 -29.13 26.00
N LYS A 532 -5.66 -28.77 26.21
CA LYS A 532 -5.31 -27.43 26.65
C LYS A 532 -5.60 -26.48 25.49
N GLY A 533 -6.21 -25.33 25.79
CA GLY A 533 -6.22 -24.22 24.84
C GLY A 533 -4.80 -23.88 24.41
N MET A 534 -4.64 -23.39 23.19
CA MET A 534 -3.33 -23.03 22.62
C MET A 534 -2.53 -22.20 23.60
N THR A 535 -1.31 -22.63 23.88
CA THR A 535 -0.31 -21.85 24.61
C THR A 535 0.07 -20.61 23.81
N THR A 536 0.58 -19.59 24.49
CA THR A 536 1.05 -18.33 23.86
C THR A 536 2.11 -18.58 22.79
N GLU A 537 2.91 -19.64 22.94
CA GLU A 537 3.93 -20.07 21.97
C GLU A 537 3.31 -20.81 20.79
N GLU A 538 2.29 -21.66 20.99
CA GLU A 538 1.51 -22.28 19.91
C GLU A 538 0.74 -21.24 19.09
N LYS A 539 0.24 -20.19 19.74
CA LYS A 539 -0.46 -19.09 19.09
C LYS A 539 0.48 -18.18 18.28
N GLN A 540 1.67 -17.88 18.81
CA GLN A 540 2.72 -17.16 18.08
C GLN A 540 3.30 -17.97 16.91
N ARG A 541 3.27 -19.30 16.98
CA ARG A 541 3.73 -20.18 15.89
C ARG A 541 2.63 -20.49 14.86
N PHE A 542 1.36 -20.47 15.26
CA PHE A 542 0.21 -20.41 14.36
C PHE A 542 0.20 -19.09 13.57
N GLU A 543 0.53 -17.98 14.22
CA GLU A 543 0.81 -16.70 13.55
C GLU A 543 2.05 -16.81 12.63
N SER A 544 3.09 -17.58 12.97
CA SER A 544 4.25 -17.82 12.09
C SER A 544 3.94 -18.72 10.87
N LEU A 545 2.96 -19.62 10.98
CA LEU A 545 2.50 -20.48 9.87
C LEU A 545 1.72 -19.70 8.81
N MET A 546 1.11 -18.56 9.18
CA MET A 546 0.59 -17.59 8.23
C MET A 546 1.70 -16.77 7.55
N LEU A 547 2.92 -16.78 8.13
CA LEU A 547 4.06 -15.90 7.80
C LEU A 547 5.15 -16.53 6.91
N ASP A 548 5.06 -17.83 6.60
CA ASP A 548 6.04 -18.55 5.76
C ASP A 548 5.69 -18.55 4.27
N TRP A 549 4.86 -17.60 3.81
CA TRP A 549 4.73 -17.27 2.38
C TRP A 549 5.70 -16.15 1.99
N SER A 550 6.99 -16.39 2.21
CA SER A 550 8.04 -15.68 1.47
C SER A 550 9.22 -16.60 1.17
N LEU A 551 9.14 -17.28 0.02
CA LEU A 551 10.17 -17.26 -1.03
C LEU A 551 9.59 -17.75 -2.36
#